data_AF-A0A851FEV2-F1
#
_entry.id   AF-A0A851FEV2-F1
#
_cell.length_a   1.000
_cell.length_b   1.000
_cell.length_c   1.000
_cell.angle_alpha   90.00
_cell.angle_beta   90.00
_cell.angle_gamma   90.00
#
_symmetry.space_group_name_H-M   'P 1'
#
loop_
_entity.id
_entity.type
_entity.pdbx_description
1 polymer ?
#
loop_
_entity_poly.entity_id
_entity_poly.type
_entity_poly.pdbx_seq_one_letter_code
_entity_poly.pdbx_strand_id
1 'polypeptide(L)'
;GNFLFSPVATIASTDMELLLRDDVFVDFFNTFLNLPVFGQTPIYISSKGQWDLWPQLPSHLDPSPSALLAWLEKHRLPHFCKSSLCLHLVLCQKLLGFIRSGEAAELLNWRSADQWLLEKCIRGSQGMRHFQAFIQGTAGQELTDFWLTTERLLGLDESDPSQRDLYLSLIHRLKATHLREGSSVITLCTTIVGSLPKAKHIQSMSNRRDILSKMQEQALFMIQSYWLPKFFIHCKIRIEGEESCQPLLQEYQERLLQATWQEPSSSLETLPTMHIKRSQGLTGPYCSQKAKAKIWALVKEGRDPQEMKMPSFQVKLERQPGPAGSTRESHLDKDALGAVPQQSEHPANTSFGCKRGLSSPRRPRPIEEQVINLEYLCKEKFLSSLLSSAPLVQLPSLKKSVKTLSFLPWALRAETCAGRPFRDFLKCQGRSMETHLLDLWHDLEEFLPVVQDSSRENSFFLRHLMADKICKNYLEEDSIEKLPLETRTLTSLWNHLMSGEFSPWIFRAQKEICKVLCCFYKEFLADDDRTFLQFMSPQSDVAMPGMQGHAADRDEYFLLSQRTNQTLKLSQALHGTSSLEGVSSEYWQLLAARDLQRGGSIQAEVEPLLCST
;
A
#
# COMPACT_ATOMS: atom_id res chain seq x y z
N GLY A 1 6.53 -24.14 -31.83
CA GLY A 1 5.47 -23.29 -31.27
C GLY A 1 5.71 -23.26 -29.79
N ASN A 2 6.01 -22.07 -29.24
CA ASN A 2 6.43 -21.94 -27.84
C ASN A 2 5.22 -21.47 -27.05
N PHE A 3 4.71 -22.29 -26.14
CA PHE A 3 3.87 -21.80 -25.06
C PHE A 3 4.78 -20.96 -24.14
N LEU A 4 4.76 -19.65 -24.33
CA LEU A 4 5.35 -18.70 -23.40
C LEU A 4 4.53 -18.78 -22.10
N PHE A 5 5.03 -19.54 -21.14
CA PHE A 5 4.48 -19.55 -19.78
C PHE A 5 4.54 -18.11 -19.24
N SER A 6 3.42 -17.63 -18.68
CA SER A 6 3.40 -16.34 -17.98
C SER A 6 4.45 -16.36 -16.87
N PRO A 7 5.22 -15.27 -16.64
CA PRO A 7 6.15 -15.17 -15.51
C PRO A 7 5.52 -15.53 -14.16
N VAL A 8 4.23 -15.21 -13.96
CA VAL A 8 3.46 -15.57 -12.77
C VAL A 8 3.24 -17.09 -12.66
N ALA A 9 3.05 -17.79 -13.78
CA ALA A 9 2.96 -19.24 -13.82
C ALA A 9 4.32 -19.89 -13.54
N THR A 10 5.42 -19.31 -14.05
CA THR A 10 6.79 -19.75 -13.71
C THR A 10 7.07 -19.63 -12.22
N ILE A 11 6.70 -18.51 -11.59
CA ILE A 11 6.80 -18.35 -10.12
C ILE A 11 5.94 -19.39 -9.40
N ALA A 12 4.71 -19.64 -9.86
CA ALA A 12 3.82 -20.65 -9.27
C ALA A 12 4.29 -22.10 -9.42
N SER A 13 5.21 -22.40 -10.35
CA SER A 13 5.79 -23.73 -10.59
C SER A 13 7.25 -23.86 -10.15
N THR A 14 7.83 -22.83 -9.53
CA THR A 14 9.22 -22.87 -9.04
C THR A 14 9.23 -23.24 -7.56
N ASP A 15 10.13 -24.15 -7.19
CA ASP A 15 10.38 -24.59 -5.82
C ASP A 15 10.74 -23.41 -4.89
N MET A 16 10.19 -23.40 -3.68
CA MET A 16 10.37 -22.30 -2.73
C MET A 16 11.84 -22.10 -2.30
N GLU A 17 12.67 -23.16 -2.21
CA GLU A 17 14.11 -23.03 -1.91
C GLU A 17 14.92 -22.42 -3.07
N LEU A 18 14.36 -22.37 -4.28
CA LEU A 18 14.92 -21.62 -5.40
C LEU A 18 14.42 -20.17 -5.42
N LEU A 19 13.14 -19.94 -5.15
CA LEU A 19 12.56 -18.59 -5.07
C LEU A 19 13.20 -17.74 -3.96
N LEU A 20 13.44 -18.33 -2.78
CA LEU A 20 14.06 -17.66 -1.63
C LEU A 20 15.54 -17.27 -1.82
N ARG A 21 16.13 -17.55 -3.00
CA ARG A 21 17.49 -17.10 -3.38
C ARG A 21 17.50 -15.72 -4.04
N ASP A 22 16.36 -15.26 -4.57
CA ASP A 22 16.21 -13.90 -5.07
C ASP A 22 15.77 -12.99 -3.91
N ASP A 23 16.68 -12.18 -3.38
CA ASP A 23 16.37 -11.19 -2.35
C ASP A 23 15.25 -10.21 -2.76
N VAL A 24 14.99 -10.04 -4.07
CA VAL A 24 13.84 -9.25 -4.55
C VAL A 24 12.54 -10.04 -4.38
N PHE A 25 12.50 -11.34 -4.71
CA PHE A 25 11.36 -12.20 -4.36
C PHE A 25 11.12 -12.21 -2.85
N VAL A 26 12.16 -12.39 -2.04
CA VAL A 26 12.07 -12.41 -0.57
C VAL A 26 11.42 -11.14 -0.02
N ASP A 27 11.82 -9.96 -0.51
CA ASP A 27 11.23 -8.67 -0.12
C ASP A 27 9.73 -8.57 -0.45
N PHE A 28 9.34 -8.91 -1.68
CA PHE A 28 7.93 -8.90 -2.11
C PHE A 28 7.08 -9.96 -1.39
N PHE A 29 7.63 -11.16 -1.17
CA PHE A 29 6.92 -12.27 -0.54
C PHE A 29 6.78 -12.07 0.97
N ASN A 30 7.82 -11.59 1.67
CA ASN A 30 7.71 -11.16 3.07
C ASN A 30 6.64 -10.07 3.22
N THR A 31 6.58 -9.11 2.29
CA THR A 31 5.63 -7.98 2.34
C THR A 31 4.19 -8.48 2.23
N PHE A 32 3.95 -9.42 1.30
CA PHE A 32 2.70 -10.15 1.17
C PHE A 32 2.34 -10.97 2.42
N LEU A 33 3.28 -11.73 2.97
CA LEU A 33 3.09 -12.61 4.14
C LEU A 33 2.71 -11.84 5.41
N ASN A 34 3.01 -10.53 5.47
CA ASN A 34 2.73 -9.66 6.61
C ASN A 34 1.48 -8.80 6.42
N LEU A 35 0.63 -9.11 5.44
CA LEU A 35 -0.68 -8.48 5.26
C LEU A 35 -1.67 -8.88 6.38
N PRO A 36 -2.46 -7.95 6.95
CA PRO A 36 -3.30 -8.22 8.13
C PRO A 36 -4.45 -9.23 7.92
N VAL A 37 -4.67 -9.74 6.69
CA VAL A 37 -5.64 -10.80 6.42
C VAL A 37 -5.20 -12.15 7.00
N PHE A 38 -3.93 -12.54 6.86
CA PHE A 38 -3.41 -13.87 7.23
C PHE A 38 -3.31 -14.09 8.74
N GLY A 39 -3.65 -15.28 9.23
CA GLY A 39 -3.53 -15.62 10.65
C GLY A 39 -2.08 -15.74 11.08
N GLN A 40 -1.34 -16.61 10.40
CA GLN A 40 0.11 -16.73 10.51
C GLN A 40 0.83 -15.80 9.51
N THR A 41 1.72 -14.94 10.01
CA THR A 41 2.52 -13.94 9.27
C THR A 41 4.02 -14.18 9.50
N PRO A 42 4.68 -15.06 8.72
CA PRO A 42 6.12 -15.32 8.83
C PRO A 42 6.97 -14.24 8.13
N ILE A 43 8.25 -14.16 8.49
CA ILE A 43 9.30 -13.40 7.79
C ILE A 43 10.54 -14.28 7.61
N TYR A 44 11.12 -14.26 6.41
CA TYR A 44 12.44 -14.84 6.13
C TYR A 44 13.53 -13.76 6.15
N ILE A 45 14.69 -14.10 6.71
CA ILE A 45 15.88 -13.26 6.81
C ILE A 45 17.03 -13.96 6.07
N SER A 46 17.25 -13.63 4.79
CA SER A 46 18.23 -14.30 3.90
C SER A 46 19.62 -14.40 4.54
N SER A 47 20.12 -13.30 5.10
CA SER A 47 21.44 -13.19 5.75
C SER A 47 21.66 -14.12 6.95
N LYS A 48 20.60 -14.79 7.44
CA LYS A 48 20.65 -15.71 8.58
C LYS A 48 20.06 -17.09 8.28
N GLY A 49 19.47 -17.30 7.09
CA GLY A 49 18.61 -18.46 6.81
C GLY A 49 17.37 -18.56 7.71
N GLN A 50 17.03 -17.50 8.44
CA GLN A 50 16.14 -17.58 9.60
C GLN A 50 14.69 -17.23 9.26
N TRP A 51 13.76 -18.06 9.74
CA TRP A 51 12.33 -17.79 9.75
C TRP A 51 11.88 -17.27 11.12
N ASP A 52 11.43 -16.01 11.16
CA ASP A 52 10.76 -15.39 12.30
C ASP A 52 9.24 -15.55 12.16
N LEU A 53 8.63 -16.32 13.05
CA LEU A 53 7.21 -16.67 13.01
C LEU A 53 6.38 -15.79 13.94
N TRP A 54 5.25 -15.26 13.43
CA TRP A 54 4.23 -14.66 14.27
C TRP A 54 2.80 -15.07 13.87
N PRO A 55 1.95 -15.55 14.81
CA PRO A 55 2.29 -15.88 16.19
C PRO A 55 3.41 -16.92 16.31
N GLN A 56 4.19 -16.80 17.38
CA GLN A 56 5.24 -17.76 17.69
C GLN A 56 4.61 -19.14 17.99
N LEU A 57 5.26 -20.22 17.54
CA LEU A 57 4.81 -21.59 17.83
C LEU A 57 5.00 -21.94 19.32
N PRO A 58 4.14 -22.79 19.92
CA PRO A 58 4.35 -23.31 21.26
C PRO A 58 5.67 -24.10 21.36
N SER A 59 6.39 -23.95 22.48
CA SER A 59 7.76 -24.45 22.64
C SER A 59 7.89 -25.98 22.79
N HIS A 60 6.78 -26.72 22.66
CA HIS A 60 6.74 -28.19 22.63
C HIS A 60 6.67 -28.75 21.20
N LEU A 61 6.55 -27.89 20.19
CA LEU A 61 6.63 -28.27 18.78
C LEU A 61 8.07 -28.08 18.30
N ASP A 62 8.57 -29.04 17.51
CA ASP A 62 9.85 -28.93 16.81
C ASP A 62 9.59 -28.79 15.30
N PRO A 63 9.41 -27.55 14.79
CA PRO A 63 8.92 -27.33 13.44
C PRO A 63 10.03 -27.52 12.40
N SER A 64 9.78 -28.35 11.38
CA SER A 64 10.69 -28.48 10.25
C SER A 64 10.58 -27.25 9.32
N PRO A 65 11.70 -26.64 8.90
CA PRO A 65 11.73 -25.66 7.82
C PRO A 65 11.06 -26.17 6.53
N SER A 66 11.31 -27.43 6.13
CA SER A 66 10.70 -28.00 4.92
C SER A 66 9.17 -28.12 5.01
N ALA A 67 8.63 -28.34 6.20
CA ALA A 67 7.18 -28.35 6.42
C ALA A 67 6.59 -26.92 6.37
N LEU A 68 7.36 -25.90 6.74
CA LEU A 68 6.97 -24.50 6.59
C LEU A 68 6.97 -24.11 5.10
N LEU A 69 7.99 -24.49 4.34
CA LEU A 69 8.05 -24.24 2.89
C LEU A 69 6.88 -24.92 2.16
N ALA A 70 6.63 -26.20 2.41
CA ALA A 70 5.50 -26.92 1.80
C ALA A 70 4.12 -26.33 2.17
N TRP A 71 3.96 -25.76 3.38
CA TRP A 71 2.75 -25.01 3.75
C TRP A 71 2.69 -23.66 3.02
N LEU A 72 3.80 -22.93 2.88
CA LEU A 72 3.87 -21.68 2.12
C LEU A 72 3.53 -21.89 0.64
N GLU A 73 4.09 -22.90 -0.01
CA GLU A 73 3.81 -23.29 -1.40
C GLU A 73 2.33 -23.61 -1.62
N LYS A 74 1.69 -24.29 -0.67
CA LYS A 74 0.29 -24.72 -0.78
C LYS A 74 -0.73 -23.64 -0.37
N HIS A 75 -0.42 -22.84 0.66
CA HIS A 75 -1.38 -21.94 1.33
C HIS A 75 -1.03 -20.44 1.26
N ARG A 76 0.09 -20.05 0.64
CA ARG A 76 0.51 -18.64 0.47
C ARG A 76 0.93 -18.30 -0.96
N LEU A 77 1.79 -19.08 -1.60
CA LEU A 77 2.28 -18.83 -2.96
C LEU A 77 1.16 -18.67 -4.03
N PRO A 78 0.06 -19.47 -4.03
CA PRO A 78 -1.00 -19.32 -5.03
C PRO A 78 -1.78 -18.01 -4.88
N HIS A 79 -1.84 -17.47 -3.65
CA HIS A 79 -2.43 -16.17 -3.36
C HIS A 79 -1.44 -15.03 -3.62
N PHE A 80 -0.13 -15.24 -3.45
CA PHE A 80 0.89 -14.31 -3.90
C PHE A 80 0.84 -14.14 -5.42
N CYS A 81 0.74 -15.21 -6.20
CA CYS A 81 0.59 -15.12 -7.66
C CYS A 81 -0.71 -14.41 -8.10
N LYS A 82 -1.77 -14.41 -7.27
CA LYS A 82 -2.99 -13.59 -7.46
C LYS A 82 -2.84 -12.12 -7.00
N SER A 83 -1.78 -11.76 -6.28
CA SER A 83 -1.58 -10.39 -5.73
C SER A 83 -1.15 -9.36 -6.78
N SER A 84 -1.34 -8.07 -6.46
CA SER A 84 -0.67 -6.98 -7.21
C SER A 84 0.85 -7.00 -6.99
N LEU A 85 1.31 -7.41 -5.80
CA LEU A 85 2.74 -7.50 -5.45
C LEU A 85 3.53 -8.41 -6.40
N CYS A 86 2.97 -9.57 -6.80
CA CYS A 86 3.64 -10.46 -7.75
C CYS A 86 3.79 -9.84 -9.16
N LEU A 87 2.80 -9.05 -9.63
CA LEU A 87 2.96 -8.30 -10.88
C LEU A 87 4.05 -7.22 -10.79
N HIS A 88 4.20 -6.60 -9.61
CA HIS A 88 5.25 -5.62 -9.36
C HIS A 88 6.64 -6.27 -9.20
N LEU A 89 6.71 -7.50 -8.68
CA LEU A 89 7.91 -8.33 -8.72
C LEU A 89 8.30 -8.64 -10.17
N VAL A 90 7.37 -9.10 -11.01
CA VAL A 90 7.64 -9.40 -12.42
C VAL A 90 8.06 -8.14 -13.19
N LEU A 91 7.42 -6.99 -12.94
CA LEU A 91 7.85 -5.71 -13.50
C LEU A 91 9.25 -5.32 -12.99
N CYS A 92 9.50 -5.39 -11.69
CA CYS A 92 10.80 -5.12 -11.09
C CYS A 92 11.90 -5.99 -11.74
N GLN A 93 11.70 -7.31 -11.83
CA GLN A 93 12.63 -8.23 -12.51
C GLN A 93 12.85 -7.87 -13.99
N LYS A 94 11.82 -7.40 -14.72
CA LYS A 94 11.96 -6.91 -16.11
C LYS A 94 12.72 -5.58 -16.20
N LEU A 95 12.64 -4.70 -15.21
CA LEU A 95 13.43 -3.47 -15.14
C LEU A 95 14.89 -3.78 -14.73
N LEU A 96 15.10 -4.69 -13.77
CA LEU A 96 16.43 -5.15 -13.33
C LEU A 96 17.17 -5.88 -14.44
N GLY A 97 16.49 -6.75 -15.20
CA GLY A 97 17.07 -7.41 -16.37
C GLY A 97 17.51 -6.44 -17.46
N PHE A 98 16.81 -5.31 -17.62
CA PHE A 98 17.21 -4.23 -18.51
C PHE A 98 18.38 -3.43 -17.95
N ILE A 99 18.38 -3.05 -16.67
CA ILE A 99 19.50 -2.36 -16.00
C ILE A 99 20.80 -3.15 -16.13
N ARG A 100 20.72 -4.48 -16.05
CA ARG A 100 21.86 -5.41 -16.15
C ARG A 100 22.30 -5.74 -17.58
N SER A 101 21.57 -5.34 -18.63
CA SER A 101 21.95 -5.68 -20.00
C SER A 101 23.00 -4.71 -20.55
N GLY A 102 24.00 -5.25 -21.26
CA GLY A 102 25.03 -4.44 -21.92
C GLY A 102 24.43 -3.52 -23.00
N GLU A 103 23.43 -4.03 -23.73
CA GLU A 103 22.69 -3.28 -24.76
C GLU A 103 22.02 -2.03 -24.21
N ALA A 104 21.42 -2.10 -23.01
CA ALA A 104 20.83 -0.95 -22.34
C ALA A 104 21.89 0.01 -21.79
N ALA A 105 22.99 -0.52 -21.25
CA ALA A 105 24.10 0.27 -20.75
C ALA A 105 24.77 1.10 -21.86
N GLU A 106 24.98 0.51 -23.04
CA GLU A 106 25.47 1.21 -24.24
C GLU A 106 24.45 2.24 -24.73
N LEU A 107 23.17 1.86 -24.91
CA LEU A 107 22.11 2.74 -25.39
C LEU A 107 21.92 3.99 -24.51
N LEU A 108 22.08 3.85 -23.20
CA LEU A 108 21.82 4.90 -22.20
C LEU A 108 23.11 5.50 -21.61
N ASN A 109 24.28 5.05 -22.07
CA ASN A 109 25.61 5.47 -21.62
C ASN A 109 25.82 5.31 -20.09
N TRP A 110 25.24 4.25 -19.51
CA TRP A 110 25.40 3.92 -18.09
C TRP A 110 26.72 3.21 -17.82
N ARG A 111 27.40 3.59 -16.72
CA ARG A 111 28.54 2.85 -16.17
C ARG A 111 28.07 1.76 -15.20
N SER A 112 28.93 0.82 -14.85
CA SER A 112 28.67 -0.19 -13.81
C SER A 112 28.22 0.43 -12.47
N ALA A 113 28.80 1.57 -12.08
CA ALA A 113 28.37 2.33 -10.91
C ALA A 113 26.95 2.91 -11.03
N ASP A 114 26.55 3.33 -12.23
CA ASP A 114 25.20 3.86 -12.51
C ASP A 114 24.16 2.74 -12.50
N GLN A 115 24.47 1.61 -13.15
CA GLN A 115 23.66 0.39 -13.12
C GLN A 115 23.44 -0.08 -11.67
N TRP A 116 24.52 -0.17 -10.88
CA TRP A 116 24.45 -0.56 -9.47
C TRP A 116 23.58 0.40 -8.64
N LEU A 117 23.75 1.71 -8.79
CA LEU A 117 22.98 2.68 -8.00
C LEU A 117 21.49 2.67 -8.39
N LEU A 118 21.19 2.56 -9.69
CA LEU A 118 19.82 2.42 -10.19
C LEU A 118 19.17 1.12 -9.71
N GLU A 119 19.94 0.03 -9.68
CA GLU A 119 19.49 -1.26 -9.13
C GLU A 119 19.15 -1.13 -7.63
N LYS A 120 20.02 -0.50 -6.85
CA LYS A 120 19.80 -0.19 -5.42
C LYS A 120 18.56 0.68 -5.20
N CYS A 121 18.25 1.60 -6.11
CA CYS A 121 17.07 2.45 -6.04
C CYS A 121 15.77 1.68 -6.33
N ILE A 122 15.74 0.80 -7.34
CA ILE A 122 14.49 0.18 -7.82
C ILE A 122 14.18 -1.23 -7.29
N ARG A 123 15.17 -1.97 -6.75
CA ARG A 123 14.93 -3.30 -6.16
C ARG A 123 13.87 -3.25 -5.05
N GLY A 124 13.11 -4.33 -4.92
CA GLY A 124 12.13 -4.53 -3.86
C GLY A 124 10.87 -3.66 -3.98
N SER A 125 9.90 -3.96 -3.13
CA SER A 125 8.57 -3.37 -3.11
C SER A 125 8.59 -1.85 -2.86
N GLN A 126 9.43 -1.35 -1.94
CA GLN A 126 9.59 0.11 -1.73
C GLN A 126 10.21 0.82 -2.94
N GLY A 127 11.16 0.19 -3.64
CA GLY A 127 11.77 0.74 -4.86
C GLY A 127 10.75 0.91 -5.98
N MET A 128 9.85 -0.07 -6.14
CA MET A 128 8.72 0.02 -7.06
C MET A 128 7.65 1.05 -6.63
N ARG A 129 7.37 1.19 -5.32
CA ARG A 129 6.46 2.23 -4.79
C ARG A 129 7.01 3.63 -5.08
N HIS A 130 8.32 3.82 -4.91
CA HIS A 130 9.00 5.07 -5.23
C HIS A 130 9.03 5.35 -6.73
N PHE A 131 9.28 4.34 -7.58
CA PHE A 131 9.14 4.47 -9.03
C PHE A 131 7.73 4.90 -9.43
N GLN A 132 6.68 4.33 -8.81
CA GLN A 132 5.29 4.75 -9.02
C GLN A 132 5.00 6.17 -8.53
N ALA A 133 5.51 6.58 -7.36
CA ALA A 133 5.38 7.94 -6.86
C ALA A 133 6.05 8.96 -7.80
N PHE A 134 7.22 8.63 -8.35
CA PHE A 134 7.93 9.47 -9.31
C PHE A 134 7.16 9.68 -10.64
N ILE A 135 6.52 8.63 -11.17
CA ILE A 135 5.75 8.72 -12.43
C ILE A 135 4.28 9.12 -12.23
N GLN A 136 3.83 9.35 -10.99
CA GLN A 136 2.44 9.66 -10.64
C GLN A 136 1.91 10.88 -11.42
N GLY A 137 0.72 10.76 -12.02
CA GLY A 137 0.11 11.84 -12.82
C GLY A 137 0.79 12.09 -14.18
N THR A 138 1.78 11.29 -14.57
CA THR A 138 2.43 11.37 -15.89
C THR A 138 2.00 10.22 -16.81
N ALA A 139 2.35 10.32 -18.10
CA ALA A 139 2.22 9.20 -19.04
C ALA A 139 2.98 7.93 -18.60
N GLY A 140 4.00 8.05 -17.72
CA GLY A 140 4.67 6.90 -17.12
C GLY A 140 3.76 6.08 -16.21
N GLN A 141 2.87 6.74 -15.45
CA GLN A 141 1.80 6.06 -14.71
C GLN A 141 0.88 5.33 -15.70
N GLU A 142 0.36 6.01 -16.74
CA GLU A 142 -0.59 5.38 -17.68
C GLU A 142 -0.01 4.15 -18.39
N LEU A 143 1.28 4.18 -18.75
CA LEU A 143 1.99 3.04 -19.34
C LEU A 143 2.18 1.89 -18.33
N THR A 144 2.47 2.20 -17.07
CA THR A 144 2.70 1.20 -16.02
C THR A 144 1.40 0.52 -15.60
N ASP A 145 0.34 1.29 -15.36
CA ASP A 145 -1.00 0.80 -15.03
C ASP A 145 -1.57 -0.07 -16.18
N PHE A 146 -1.35 0.35 -17.44
CA PHE A 146 -1.65 -0.45 -18.63
C PHE A 146 -0.85 -1.75 -18.69
N TRP A 147 0.47 -1.69 -18.43
CA TRP A 147 1.35 -2.86 -18.46
C TRP A 147 0.91 -3.91 -17.44
N LEU A 148 0.68 -3.50 -16.19
CA LEU A 148 0.25 -4.37 -15.09
C LEU A 148 -1.14 -5.00 -15.35
N THR A 149 -2.07 -4.21 -15.87
CA THR A 149 -3.43 -4.68 -16.22
C THR A 149 -3.39 -5.68 -17.38
N THR A 150 -2.49 -5.46 -18.34
CA THR A 150 -2.34 -6.33 -19.52
C THR A 150 -1.59 -7.63 -19.19
N GLU A 151 -0.52 -7.59 -18.39
CA GLU A 151 0.19 -8.79 -17.88
C GLU A 151 -0.80 -9.74 -17.20
N ARG A 152 -1.67 -9.20 -16.32
CA ARG A 152 -2.72 -9.97 -15.65
C ARG A 152 -3.70 -10.58 -16.64
N LEU A 153 -4.20 -9.79 -17.60
CA LEU A 153 -5.18 -10.23 -18.60
C LEU A 153 -4.64 -11.32 -19.54
N LEU A 154 -3.37 -11.23 -19.94
CA LEU A 154 -2.72 -12.24 -20.77
C LEU A 154 -2.40 -13.52 -19.98
N GLY A 155 -2.14 -13.41 -18.67
CA GLY A 155 -1.96 -14.54 -17.76
C GLY A 155 -3.23 -15.32 -17.39
N LEU A 156 -4.44 -14.86 -17.75
CA LEU A 156 -5.69 -15.59 -17.51
C LEU A 156 -5.92 -16.69 -18.56
N ASP A 157 -6.51 -17.81 -18.14
CA ASP A 157 -7.06 -18.79 -19.08
C ASP A 157 -8.45 -18.32 -19.56
N GLU A 158 -8.61 -18.13 -20.88
CA GLU A 158 -9.91 -17.81 -21.50
C GLU A 158 -10.87 -19.02 -21.52
N SER A 159 -10.34 -20.22 -21.27
CA SER A 159 -11.09 -21.49 -21.17
C SER A 159 -11.71 -21.70 -19.79
N ASP A 160 -11.16 -21.07 -18.74
CA ASP A 160 -11.64 -21.22 -17.36
C ASP A 160 -12.88 -20.32 -17.12
N PRO A 161 -14.08 -20.91 -16.92
CA PRO A 161 -15.29 -20.13 -16.68
C PRO A 161 -15.22 -19.31 -15.38
N SER A 162 -14.37 -19.68 -14.42
CA SER A 162 -14.19 -18.96 -13.15
C SER A 162 -13.37 -17.66 -13.28
N GLN A 163 -12.59 -17.52 -14.37
CA GLN A 163 -11.77 -16.34 -14.67
C GLN A 163 -12.47 -15.34 -15.61
N ARG A 164 -13.57 -15.74 -16.25
CA ARG A 164 -14.32 -14.97 -17.25
C ARG A 164 -14.73 -13.57 -16.77
N ASP A 165 -15.25 -13.45 -15.56
CA ASP A 165 -15.70 -12.16 -15.01
C ASP A 165 -14.54 -11.20 -14.76
N LEU A 166 -13.39 -11.73 -14.31
CA LEU A 166 -12.17 -10.97 -14.12
C LEU A 166 -11.61 -10.49 -15.46
N TYR A 167 -11.56 -11.36 -16.47
CA TYR A 167 -11.18 -11.02 -17.85
C TYR A 167 -12.04 -9.87 -18.39
N LEU A 168 -13.37 -9.98 -18.29
CA LEU A 168 -14.29 -8.95 -18.78
C LEU A 168 -14.12 -7.63 -18.01
N SER A 169 -13.93 -7.69 -16.68
CA SER A 169 -13.68 -6.50 -15.86
C SER A 169 -12.37 -5.79 -16.24
N LEU A 170 -11.29 -6.54 -16.51
CA LEU A 170 -10.00 -5.99 -16.95
C LEU A 170 -10.12 -5.38 -18.37
N ILE A 171 -10.79 -6.05 -19.30
CA ILE A 171 -11.08 -5.51 -20.65
C ILE A 171 -11.88 -4.20 -20.58
N HIS A 172 -12.88 -4.11 -19.70
CA HIS A 172 -13.66 -2.89 -19.52
C HIS A 172 -12.85 -1.76 -18.85
N ARG A 173 -11.99 -2.09 -17.87
CA ARG A 173 -11.05 -1.12 -17.28
C ARG A 173 -10.10 -0.56 -18.34
N LEU A 174 -9.41 -1.43 -19.09
CA LEU A 174 -8.50 -1.03 -20.18
C LEU A 174 -9.17 -0.07 -21.18
N LYS A 175 -10.42 -0.33 -21.58
CA LYS A 175 -11.20 0.56 -22.46
C LYS A 175 -11.56 1.90 -21.83
N ALA A 176 -11.88 1.92 -20.53
CA ALA A 176 -12.23 3.14 -19.81
C ALA A 176 -11.03 4.10 -19.60
N THR A 177 -9.82 3.54 -19.44
CA THR A 177 -8.63 4.30 -19.05
C THR A 177 -7.55 4.40 -20.14
N HIS A 178 -7.09 3.28 -20.71
CA HIS A 178 -5.86 3.21 -21.51
C HIS A 178 -6.06 2.95 -23.02
N LEU A 179 -7.24 2.50 -23.45
CA LEU A 179 -7.54 2.15 -24.85
C LEU A 179 -8.60 3.08 -25.44
N ARG A 180 -8.37 4.38 -25.28
CA ARG A 180 -9.27 5.48 -25.67
C ARG A 180 -8.50 6.62 -26.34
N GLU A 181 -9.22 7.42 -27.12
CA GLU A 181 -8.66 8.63 -27.74
C GLU A 181 -8.09 9.58 -26.67
N GLY A 182 -6.97 10.24 -26.97
CA GLY A 182 -6.23 11.10 -26.04
C GLY A 182 -5.39 10.39 -24.97
N SER A 183 -5.50 9.07 -24.79
CA SER A 183 -4.65 8.34 -23.80
C SER A 183 -3.20 8.18 -24.28
N SER A 184 -2.25 8.26 -23.34
CA SER A 184 -0.81 8.20 -23.67
C SER A 184 -0.42 6.86 -24.30
N VAL A 185 -1.07 5.78 -23.84
CA VAL A 185 -0.87 4.41 -24.32
C VAL A 185 -1.24 4.28 -25.80
N ILE A 186 -2.40 4.79 -26.21
CA ILE A 186 -2.78 4.82 -27.63
C ILE A 186 -1.81 5.66 -28.43
N THR A 187 -1.52 6.90 -28.02
CA THR A 187 -0.62 7.81 -28.76
C THR A 187 0.76 7.19 -28.97
N LEU A 188 1.36 6.57 -27.94
CA LEU A 188 2.71 6.00 -28.01
C LEU A 188 2.76 4.63 -28.71
N CYS A 189 1.66 3.88 -28.76
CA CYS A 189 1.60 2.56 -29.41
C CYS A 189 0.93 2.57 -30.81
N THR A 190 0.46 3.73 -31.29
CA THR A 190 -0.28 3.84 -32.57
C THR A 190 0.52 3.33 -33.78
N THR A 191 1.85 3.43 -33.76
CA THR A 191 2.75 2.90 -34.80
C THR A 191 2.52 1.41 -35.08
N ILE A 192 2.30 0.62 -34.02
CA ILE A 192 2.04 -0.83 -34.10
C ILE A 192 0.67 -1.09 -34.73
N VAL A 193 -0.36 -0.35 -34.30
CA VAL A 193 -1.73 -0.49 -34.81
C VAL A 193 -1.81 -0.12 -36.30
N GLY A 194 -1.11 0.93 -36.72
CA GLY A 194 -1.04 1.37 -38.12
C GLY A 194 -0.30 0.41 -39.06
N SER A 195 0.62 -0.41 -38.51
CA SER A 195 1.41 -1.38 -39.28
C SER A 195 0.67 -2.69 -39.58
N LEU A 196 -0.48 -2.95 -38.95
CA LEU A 196 -1.17 -4.23 -39.03
C LEU A 196 -1.91 -4.39 -40.39
N PRO A 197 -1.65 -5.46 -41.17
CA PRO A 197 -2.32 -5.64 -42.46
C PRO A 197 -3.84 -5.73 -42.34
N LYS A 198 -4.56 -5.13 -43.29
CA LYS A 198 -6.03 -5.25 -43.44
C LYS A 198 -6.42 -6.64 -43.99
N ALA A 199 -6.02 -7.69 -43.28
CA ALA A 199 -6.26 -9.08 -43.65
C ALA A 199 -7.75 -9.43 -43.53
N LYS A 200 -8.35 -9.87 -44.65
CA LYS A 200 -9.72 -10.36 -44.66
C LYS A 200 -9.77 -11.78 -44.07
N HIS A 201 -10.54 -11.93 -43.00
CA HIS A 201 -11.17 -13.18 -42.57
C HIS A 201 -10.25 -14.36 -42.18
N ILE A 202 -9.69 -14.33 -40.97
CA ILE A 202 -9.50 -15.50 -40.07
C ILE A 202 -9.33 -14.99 -38.62
N GLN A 203 -9.88 -15.73 -37.65
CA GLN A 203 -9.70 -15.60 -36.18
C GLN A 203 -9.58 -14.18 -35.58
N SER A 204 -10.72 -13.53 -35.33
CA SER A 204 -10.80 -12.20 -34.68
C SER A 204 -10.25 -12.12 -33.24
N MET A 205 -10.04 -13.24 -32.54
CA MET A 205 -9.64 -13.25 -31.11
C MET A 205 -8.13 -13.30 -30.89
N SER A 206 -7.36 -14.10 -31.66
CA SER A 206 -5.89 -14.11 -31.58
C SER A 206 -5.36 -12.68 -31.72
N ASN A 207 -5.75 -12.03 -32.83
CA ASN A 207 -5.39 -10.66 -33.16
C ASN A 207 -5.59 -9.66 -32.00
N ARG A 208 -6.55 -9.87 -31.08
CA ARG A 208 -6.76 -8.97 -29.93
C ARG A 208 -5.72 -9.16 -28.83
N ARG A 209 -5.43 -10.42 -28.45
CA ARG A 209 -4.35 -10.71 -27.49
C ARG A 209 -2.97 -10.40 -28.10
N ASP A 210 -2.79 -10.67 -29.39
CA ASP A 210 -1.57 -10.35 -30.13
C ASP A 210 -1.30 -8.84 -30.24
N ILE A 211 -2.34 -8.01 -30.44
CA ILE A 211 -2.22 -6.55 -30.39
C ILE A 211 -1.87 -6.09 -28.97
N LEU A 212 -2.55 -6.61 -27.93
CA LEU A 212 -2.30 -6.23 -26.54
C LEU A 212 -0.88 -6.60 -26.09
N SER A 213 -0.35 -7.77 -26.46
CA SER A 213 1.04 -8.16 -26.19
C SER A 213 2.03 -7.15 -26.78
N LYS A 214 1.87 -6.79 -28.06
CA LYS A 214 2.77 -5.84 -28.73
C LYS A 214 2.66 -4.42 -28.15
N MET A 215 1.46 -3.98 -27.77
CA MET A 215 1.28 -2.71 -27.05
C MET A 215 1.93 -2.77 -25.65
N GLN A 216 1.88 -3.91 -24.97
CA GLN A 216 2.51 -4.12 -23.66
C GLN A 216 4.04 -4.14 -23.77
N GLU A 217 4.59 -4.80 -24.78
CA GLU A 217 6.03 -4.79 -25.12
C GLU A 217 6.51 -3.35 -25.38
N GLN A 218 5.78 -2.58 -26.19
CA GLN A 218 6.08 -1.17 -26.44
C GLN A 218 5.97 -0.32 -25.17
N ALA A 219 4.96 -0.54 -24.33
CA ALA A 219 4.82 0.16 -23.06
C ALA A 219 5.99 -0.14 -22.11
N LEU A 220 6.41 -1.40 -22.01
CA LEU A 220 7.58 -1.81 -21.23
C LEU A 220 8.86 -1.14 -21.75
N PHE A 221 9.06 -1.13 -23.07
CA PHE A 221 10.21 -0.46 -23.70
C PHE A 221 10.22 1.05 -23.40
N MET A 222 9.08 1.73 -23.43
CA MET A 222 8.98 3.15 -23.05
C MET A 222 9.24 3.38 -21.55
N ILE A 223 8.83 2.46 -20.68
CA ILE A 223 9.16 2.51 -19.24
C ILE A 223 10.68 2.36 -19.05
N GLN A 224 11.30 1.37 -19.70
CA GLN A 224 12.73 1.07 -19.62
C GLN A 224 13.64 2.14 -20.24
N SER A 225 13.30 2.68 -21.41
CA SER A 225 14.16 3.59 -22.19
C SER A 225 13.95 5.07 -21.89
N TYR A 226 12.82 5.48 -21.30
CA TYR A 226 12.49 6.89 -21.06
C TYR A 226 12.20 7.22 -19.59
N TRP A 227 11.35 6.44 -18.92
CA TRP A 227 10.97 6.73 -17.53
C TRP A 227 12.01 6.29 -16.51
N LEU A 228 12.64 5.14 -16.72
CA LEU A 228 13.67 4.59 -15.84
C LEU A 228 14.97 5.46 -15.82
N PRO A 229 15.49 6.01 -16.94
CA PRO A 229 16.61 6.96 -16.89
C PRO A 229 16.26 8.29 -16.21
N LYS A 230 15.01 8.76 -16.37
CA LYS A 230 14.53 9.96 -15.66
C LYS A 230 14.39 9.73 -14.15
N PHE A 231 13.94 8.55 -13.75
CA PHE A 231 13.92 8.11 -12.36
C PHE A 231 15.34 8.01 -11.78
N PHE A 232 16.31 7.50 -12.54
CA PHE A 232 17.71 7.47 -12.12
C PHE A 232 18.27 8.87 -11.85
N ILE A 233 18.03 9.83 -12.75
CA ILE A 233 18.43 11.24 -12.56
C ILE A 233 17.77 11.83 -11.31
N HIS A 234 16.48 11.55 -11.08
CA HIS A 234 15.79 11.98 -9.85
C HIS A 234 16.43 11.38 -8.58
N CYS A 235 16.76 10.09 -8.60
CA CYS A 235 17.41 9.41 -7.49
C CYS A 235 18.78 10.01 -7.18
N LYS A 236 19.62 10.28 -8.19
CA LYS A 236 20.92 10.93 -8.00
C LYS A 236 20.79 12.29 -7.32
N ILE A 237 19.96 13.18 -7.86
CA ILE A 237 19.75 14.54 -7.32
C ILE A 237 19.29 14.50 -5.86
N ARG A 238 18.51 13.49 -5.47
CA ARG A 238 18.04 13.30 -4.09
C ARG A 238 19.09 12.69 -3.17
N ILE A 239 19.81 11.67 -3.63
CA ILE A 239 20.92 11.02 -2.89
C ILE A 239 22.08 12.01 -2.66
N GLU A 240 22.31 12.93 -3.62
CA GLU A 240 23.27 14.04 -3.50
C GLU A 240 22.80 15.14 -2.52
N GLY A 241 21.48 15.28 -2.30
CA GLY A 241 20.88 16.33 -1.48
C GLY A 241 20.46 15.94 -0.05
N GLU A 242 20.43 14.65 0.29
CA GLU A 242 19.91 14.15 1.57
C GLU A 242 21.05 13.62 2.48
N GLU A 243 21.16 14.13 3.71
CA GLU A 243 22.28 13.81 4.62
C GLU A 243 22.32 12.32 5.02
N SER A 244 21.17 11.66 5.13
CA SER A 244 21.11 10.21 5.41
C SER A 244 21.69 9.35 4.28
N CYS A 245 21.77 9.89 3.06
CA CYS A 245 22.24 9.16 1.88
C CYS A 245 23.76 9.26 1.67
N GLN A 246 24.50 10.01 2.49
CA GLN A 246 25.95 10.19 2.33
C GLN A 246 26.76 8.88 2.23
N PRO A 247 26.48 7.79 3.00
CA PRO A 247 27.18 6.51 2.84
C PRO A 247 26.94 5.87 1.45
N LEU A 248 25.71 5.97 0.93
CA LEU A 248 25.34 5.45 -0.39
C LEU A 248 25.97 6.28 -1.52
N LEU A 249 26.06 7.60 -1.33
CA LEU A 249 26.74 8.52 -2.23
C LEU A 249 28.26 8.26 -2.26
N GLN A 250 28.88 8.00 -1.10
CA GLN A 250 30.29 7.62 -1.02
C GLN A 250 30.55 6.30 -1.76
N GLU A 251 29.75 5.25 -1.51
CA GLU A 251 29.92 3.96 -2.21
C GLU A 251 29.74 4.14 -3.75
N TYR A 252 28.81 4.99 -4.20
CA TYR A 252 28.67 5.33 -5.61
C TYR A 252 29.91 6.04 -6.18
N GLN A 253 30.49 7.00 -5.46
CA GLN A 253 31.70 7.72 -5.89
C GLN A 253 32.92 6.79 -5.96
N GLU A 254 33.14 5.96 -4.93
CA GLU A 254 34.18 4.93 -4.92
C GLU A 254 33.99 3.93 -6.06
N ARG A 255 32.74 3.56 -6.36
CA ARG A 255 32.41 2.71 -7.51
C ARG A 255 32.69 3.36 -8.86
N LEU A 256 32.43 4.66 -8.99
CA LEU A 256 32.61 5.41 -10.24
C LEU A 256 34.10 5.70 -10.56
N LEU A 257 34.98 5.68 -9.55
CA LEU A 257 36.42 5.82 -9.70
C LEU A 257 37.14 4.53 -10.13
N GLN A 258 36.54 3.36 -9.92
CA GLN A 258 37.15 2.07 -10.27
C GLN A 258 36.61 1.54 -11.61
N ALA A 259 37.48 1.51 -12.62
CA ALA A 259 37.10 1.19 -14.00
C ALA A 259 36.59 -0.25 -14.23
N THR A 260 36.91 -1.18 -13.33
CA THR A 260 36.56 -2.62 -13.46
C THR A 260 36.22 -3.24 -12.11
N TRP A 261 35.05 -2.88 -11.58
CA TRP A 261 34.36 -3.79 -10.66
C TRP A 261 33.92 -5.03 -11.43
N GLN A 262 34.61 -6.15 -11.18
CA GLN A 262 33.91 -7.42 -11.17
C GLN A 262 32.94 -7.38 -9.97
N GLU A 263 31.75 -7.98 -10.09
CA GLU A 263 31.02 -8.38 -8.89
C GLU A 263 31.96 -9.25 -8.03
N PRO A 264 31.87 -9.21 -6.69
CA PRO A 264 32.49 -10.24 -5.85
C PRO A 264 31.96 -11.56 -6.39
N SER A 265 32.84 -12.33 -7.04
CA SER A 265 32.43 -13.48 -7.86
C SER A 265 31.52 -14.36 -7.01
N SER A 266 30.30 -14.61 -7.48
CA SER A 266 29.28 -15.36 -6.75
C SER A 266 29.68 -16.83 -6.64
N SER A 267 30.66 -17.07 -5.78
CA SER A 267 30.85 -18.33 -5.08
C SER A 267 29.47 -18.81 -4.67
N LEU A 268 29.20 -20.08 -4.93
CA LEU A 268 27.92 -20.69 -4.63
C LEU A 268 27.77 -20.78 -3.11
N GLU A 269 27.42 -19.67 -2.47
CA GLU A 269 27.24 -19.59 -1.03
C GLU A 269 26.13 -20.57 -0.68
N THR A 270 26.55 -21.68 -0.08
CA THR A 270 25.66 -22.73 0.35
C THR A 270 24.70 -22.10 1.34
N LEU A 271 23.42 -21.97 0.98
CA LEU A 271 22.47 -21.15 1.73
C LEU A 271 22.57 -21.48 3.23
N PRO A 272 22.62 -20.48 4.13
CA PRO A 272 22.61 -20.70 5.56
C PRO A 272 21.47 -21.66 5.90
N THR A 273 21.81 -22.81 6.50
CA THR A 273 20.89 -23.93 6.69
C THR A 273 19.62 -23.43 7.36
N MET A 274 18.49 -23.45 6.64
CA MET A 274 17.31 -22.72 7.09
C MET A 274 16.83 -23.21 8.45
N HIS A 275 16.50 -22.28 9.35
CA HIS A 275 16.00 -22.62 10.68
C HIS A 275 14.84 -21.72 11.10
N ILE A 276 13.95 -22.27 11.91
CA ILE A 276 12.83 -21.53 12.50
C ILE A 276 13.27 -21.03 13.87
N LYS A 277 13.07 -19.74 14.15
CA LYS A 277 13.36 -19.12 15.45
C LYS A 277 12.48 -19.75 16.53
N ARG A 278 13.11 -20.53 17.43
CA ARG A 278 12.43 -21.18 18.56
C ARG A 278 11.87 -20.14 19.54
N SER A 279 10.66 -20.39 20.04
CA SER A 279 10.01 -19.55 21.05
C SER A 279 10.58 -19.83 22.45
N GLN A 280 10.56 -18.81 23.30
CA GLN A 280 10.98 -18.93 24.70
C GLN A 280 9.74 -18.95 25.61
N GLY A 281 9.50 -20.07 26.28
CA GLY A 281 8.49 -20.18 27.35
C GLY A 281 7.01 -20.16 26.95
N LEU A 282 6.67 -20.25 25.66
CA LEU A 282 5.27 -20.26 25.20
C LEU A 282 4.63 -21.66 25.30
N THR A 283 3.91 -21.90 26.40
CA THR A 283 3.19 -23.15 26.70
C THR A 283 1.71 -23.14 26.31
N GLY A 284 1.13 -21.97 26.01
CA GLY A 284 -0.29 -21.82 25.70
C GLY A 284 -0.68 -22.31 24.30
N PRO A 285 -2.00 -22.51 24.04
CA PRO A 285 -2.47 -22.97 22.74
C PRO A 285 -2.29 -21.87 21.68
N TYR A 286 -1.70 -22.24 20.55
CA TYR A 286 -1.55 -21.38 19.38
C TYR A 286 -2.93 -20.89 18.89
N CYS A 287 -3.05 -19.59 18.57
CA CYS A 287 -4.26 -18.99 18.02
C CYS A 287 -4.01 -17.57 17.49
N SER A 288 -4.07 -17.38 16.16
CA SER A 288 -3.87 -16.07 15.53
C SER A 288 -4.95 -15.06 15.90
N GLN A 289 -6.21 -15.49 16.03
CA GLN A 289 -7.31 -14.60 16.42
C GLN A 289 -7.07 -13.95 17.80
N LYS A 290 -6.55 -14.71 18.77
CA LYS A 290 -6.19 -14.18 20.10
C LYS A 290 -4.98 -13.24 20.04
N ALA A 291 -3.98 -13.59 19.23
CA ALA A 291 -2.77 -12.80 19.08
C ALA A 291 -3.06 -11.45 18.41
N LYS A 292 -3.82 -11.43 17.31
CA LYS A 292 -4.27 -10.19 16.64
C LYS A 292 -5.14 -9.32 17.56
N ALA A 293 -5.99 -9.93 18.38
CA ALA A 293 -6.79 -9.20 19.35
C ALA A 293 -5.94 -8.43 20.39
N LYS A 294 -4.70 -8.85 20.68
CA LYS A 294 -3.76 -8.10 21.53
C LYS A 294 -3.19 -6.88 20.79
N ILE A 295 -2.66 -7.06 19.56
CA ILE A 295 -2.10 -5.97 18.76
C ILE A 295 -3.10 -4.81 18.63
N TRP A 296 -4.30 -5.11 18.12
CA TRP A 296 -5.34 -4.09 17.89
C TRP A 296 -6.09 -3.65 19.16
N ALA A 297 -5.68 -4.10 20.35
CA ALA A 297 -6.01 -3.44 21.61
C ALA A 297 -5.05 -2.27 21.86
N LEU A 298 -3.74 -2.46 21.70
CA LEU A 298 -2.73 -1.40 21.89
C LEU A 298 -2.90 -0.26 20.87
N VAL A 299 -3.22 -0.57 19.61
CA VAL A 299 -3.53 0.43 18.57
C VAL A 299 -4.74 1.32 18.96
N LYS A 300 -5.64 0.84 19.83
CA LYS A 300 -6.77 1.63 20.37
C LYS A 300 -6.45 2.43 21.62
N GLU A 301 -5.42 2.04 22.37
CA GLU A 301 -4.99 2.78 23.58
C GLU A 301 -4.30 4.11 23.22
N GLY A 302 -3.86 4.27 21.97
CA GLY A 302 -3.48 5.56 21.39
C GLY A 302 -2.18 6.15 21.95
N ARG A 303 -1.04 5.50 21.67
CA ARG A 303 0.27 6.12 21.94
C ARG A 303 0.57 7.21 20.92
N ASP A 304 0.61 8.44 21.39
CA ASP A 304 1.28 9.56 20.72
C ASP A 304 2.81 9.30 20.78
N PRO A 305 3.57 9.40 19.67
CA PRO A 305 5.00 9.02 19.66
C PRO A 305 5.90 9.88 20.56
N GLN A 306 5.41 10.97 21.13
CA GLN A 306 6.18 11.82 22.06
C GLN A 306 6.40 11.24 23.46
N GLU A 307 5.68 10.17 23.89
CA GLU A 307 5.88 9.60 25.23
C GLU A 307 7.06 8.61 25.37
N MET A 308 8.03 8.62 24.44
CA MET A 308 9.38 8.12 24.72
C MET A 308 10.09 9.05 25.72
N LYS A 309 9.84 8.80 27.01
CA LYS A 309 10.56 9.45 28.11
C LYS A 309 12.02 9.02 28.12
N MET A 310 12.87 9.86 27.53
CA MET A 310 14.33 9.77 27.64
C MET A 310 14.74 9.52 29.10
N PRO A 311 15.54 8.48 29.40
CA PRO A 311 16.19 8.34 30.69
C PRO A 311 17.05 9.59 30.94
N SER A 312 16.76 10.34 31.99
CA SER A 312 17.45 11.59 32.26
C SER A 312 18.89 11.35 32.73
N PHE A 313 19.82 11.32 31.78
CA PHE A 313 21.25 11.28 32.07
C PHE A 313 21.65 12.49 32.92
N GLN A 314 21.90 12.25 34.21
CA GLN A 314 22.48 13.24 35.10
C GLN A 314 23.96 13.45 34.76
N VAL A 315 24.23 14.21 33.70
CA VAL A 315 25.58 14.73 33.42
C VAL A 315 25.94 15.69 34.54
N LYS A 316 26.77 15.19 35.46
CA LYS A 316 27.26 15.91 36.64
C LYS A 316 28.28 16.96 36.21
N LEU A 317 27.78 18.12 35.80
CA LEU A 317 28.60 19.20 35.22
C LEU A 317 29.71 19.64 36.19
N GLU A 318 30.96 19.38 35.83
CA GLU A 318 32.11 19.87 36.59
C GLU A 318 32.25 21.39 36.45
N ARG A 319 32.58 22.06 37.56
CA ARG A 319 32.84 23.50 37.56
C ARG A 319 34.25 23.77 37.08
N GLN A 320 34.39 24.63 36.07
CA GLN A 320 35.59 25.43 35.84
C GLN A 320 35.33 26.91 36.22
N PRO A 321 36.32 27.68 36.69
CA PRO A 321 36.06 28.84 37.56
C PRO A 321 36.29 30.24 36.95
N GLY A 322 35.54 31.22 37.48
CA GLY A 322 35.92 32.63 37.60
C GLY A 322 35.38 33.61 36.53
N PRO A 323 35.56 34.93 36.71
CA PRO A 323 36.02 35.66 37.91
C PRO A 323 34.89 36.51 38.57
N ALA A 324 35.22 37.44 39.46
CA ALA A 324 34.27 38.12 40.38
C ALA A 324 34.02 39.62 40.09
N GLY A 325 32.88 40.14 40.57
CA GLY A 325 32.49 41.56 40.60
C GLY A 325 30.95 41.73 40.48
N SER A 326 30.15 41.93 41.53
CA SER A 326 30.10 42.98 42.57
C SER A 326 29.22 44.20 42.24
N THR A 327 27.92 44.06 42.51
CA THR A 327 27.05 45.05 43.23
C THR A 327 26.90 46.50 42.72
N ARG A 328 25.70 46.80 42.19
CA ARG A 328 24.79 47.97 42.47
C ARG A 328 23.51 47.81 41.62
N GLU A 329 22.26 48.12 41.96
CA GLU A 329 21.56 49.02 42.92
C GLU A 329 20.98 50.31 42.25
N SER A 330 19.79 50.73 42.71
CA SER A 330 18.96 51.90 42.29
C SER A 330 18.21 51.83 40.94
N HIS A 331 17.19 52.67 40.65
CA HIS A 331 15.89 53.01 41.33
C HIS A 331 15.24 54.23 40.61
N LEU A 332 13.89 54.31 40.60
CA LEU A 332 13.02 55.51 40.33
C LEU A 332 12.96 56.06 38.87
N ASP A 333 12.01 56.97 38.49
CA ASP A 333 10.53 57.00 38.63
C ASP A 333 9.92 58.15 37.76
N LYS A 334 8.61 58.07 37.44
CA LYS A 334 7.63 59.14 37.04
C LYS A 334 7.76 60.08 35.81
N ASP A 335 6.70 60.03 35.00
CA ASP A 335 5.74 61.09 34.59
C ASP A 335 6.19 62.53 34.16
N ALA A 336 5.70 63.00 32.99
CA ALA A 336 4.48 63.86 32.93
C ALA A 336 4.08 64.39 31.50
N LEU A 337 2.81 64.15 31.14
CA LEU A 337 1.79 65.04 30.49
C LEU A 337 2.17 66.21 29.54
N GLY A 338 1.41 66.39 28.43
CA GLY A 338 1.08 67.77 27.96
C GLY A 338 0.61 68.06 26.50
N ALA A 339 -0.72 68.10 26.28
CA ALA A 339 -1.45 69.03 25.37
C ALA A 339 -1.36 68.95 23.81
N VAL A 340 -2.21 69.77 23.17
CA VAL A 340 -2.74 69.79 21.76
C VAL A 340 -3.21 71.26 21.46
N PRO A 341 -3.88 71.72 20.34
CA PRO A 341 -4.56 71.03 19.21
C PRO A 341 -4.43 71.70 17.78
N GLN A 342 -5.28 71.27 16.82
CA GLN A 342 -5.81 72.03 15.64
C GLN A 342 -4.87 72.30 14.42
N GLN A 343 -5.34 72.62 13.18
CA GLN A 343 -6.68 73.00 12.65
C GLN A 343 -6.88 72.71 11.13
N SER A 344 -8.14 72.58 10.66
CA SER A 344 -8.64 72.76 9.26
C SER A 344 -8.14 71.81 8.13
N GLU A 345 -8.76 71.67 6.95
CA GLU A 345 -9.90 72.40 6.33
C GLU A 345 -10.77 71.50 5.38
N HIS A 346 -11.98 71.98 5.03
CA HIS A 346 -12.97 71.42 4.07
C HIS A 346 -13.14 72.39 2.87
N PRO A 347 -13.65 72.03 1.66
CA PRO A 347 -15.08 71.69 1.42
C PRO A 347 -15.36 70.86 0.11
N ALA A 348 -16.50 71.03 -0.57
CA ALA A 348 -17.79 70.34 -0.34
C ALA A 348 -18.84 70.67 -1.44
N ASN A 349 -19.84 69.79 -1.63
CA ASN A 349 -21.12 70.02 -2.37
C ASN A 349 -20.99 70.25 -3.92
N THR A 350 -21.98 70.12 -4.82
CA THR A 350 -23.45 69.85 -4.84
C THR A 350 -23.82 69.27 -6.25
N SER A 351 -25.02 68.86 -6.72
CA SER A 351 -26.44 68.78 -6.25
C SER A 351 -27.30 67.80 -7.11
N PHE A 352 -28.58 67.64 -6.76
CA PHE A 352 -29.80 67.25 -7.54
C PHE A 352 -29.78 66.34 -8.80
N GLY A 353 -30.73 65.39 -8.85
CA GLY A 353 -31.23 64.74 -10.08
C GLY A 353 -32.12 63.50 -9.81
N CYS A 354 -33.27 63.34 -10.47
CA CYS A 354 -34.20 62.23 -10.17
C CYS A 354 -35.01 61.72 -11.39
N LYS A 355 -35.02 60.39 -11.60
CA LYS A 355 -36.11 59.50 -12.12
C LYS A 355 -35.61 58.34 -13.03
N ARG A 356 -35.91 57.10 -12.59
CA ARG A 356 -36.55 55.99 -13.35
C ARG A 356 -36.04 55.65 -14.78
N GLY A 357 -35.43 54.47 -14.96
CA GLY A 357 -35.26 53.83 -16.29
C GLY A 357 -34.60 52.44 -16.26
N LEU A 358 -35.36 51.38 -16.58
CA LEU A 358 -34.96 49.96 -16.59
C LEU A 358 -33.78 49.63 -17.55
N SER A 359 -32.79 48.86 -17.08
CA SER A 359 -32.13 47.75 -17.82
C SER A 359 -31.09 47.01 -16.94
N SER A 360 -30.68 45.81 -17.37
CA SER A 360 -29.86 44.82 -16.62
C SER A 360 -28.73 44.30 -17.53
N PRO A 361 -27.67 43.59 -17.04
CA PRO A 361 -27.15 43.44 -15.68
C PRO A 361 -25.72 44.01 -15.53
N ARG A 362 -25.19 44.14 -14.29
CA ARG A 362 -23.78 44.51 -14.06
C ARG A 362 -23.02 43.41 -13.28
N ARG A 363 -21.86 43.01 -13.80
CA ARG A 363 -20.90 42.12 -13.10
C ARG A 363 -20.44 42.73 -11.77
N PRO A 364 -20.32 41.94 -10.69
CA PRO A 364 -19.39 42.23 -9.60
C PRO A 364 -17.93 42.02 -10.06
N ARG A 365 -17.03 42.78 -9.44
CA ARG A 365 -15.59 42.53 -9.30
C ARG A 365 -15.21 42.95 -7.87
N PRO A 366 -14.04 42.54 -7.39
CA PRO A 366 -13.73 41.21 -6.90
C PRO A 366 -13.93 41.13 -5.36
N ILE A 367 -13.65 39.99 -4.75
CA ILE A 367 -13.34 39.90 -3.31
C ILE A 367 -11.93 39.31 -3.19
N GLU A 368 -11.17 39.80 -2.22
CA GLU A 368 -9.72 39.62 -2.12
C GLU A 368 -9.29 38.20 -1.73
N GLU A 369 -8.07 37.84 -2.12
CA GLU A 369 -7.52 36.49 -2.04
C GLU A 369 -7.15 36.13 -0.59
N GLN A 370 -8.07 35.48 0.13
CA GLN A 370 -7.70 34.76 1.36
C GLN A 370 -7.02 33.44 1.01
N VAL A 371 -5.68 33.49 0.94
CA VAL A 371 -4.82 32.32 0.78
C VAL A 371 -4.92 31.43 2.01
N ILE A 372 -5.84 30.46 1.98
CA ILE A 372 -5.92 29.39 2.97
C ILE A 372 -4.85 28.34 2.62
N ASN A 373 -3.77 28.34 3.40
CA ASN A 373 -2.63 27.46 3.21
C ASN A 373 -3.03 25.99 3.50
N LEU A 374 -3.20 25.17 2.46
CA LEU A 374 -3.77 23.83 2.53
C LEU A 374 -2.71 22.74 2.73
N GLU A 375 -1.92 22.88 3.80
CA GLU A 375 -0.86 21.92 4.16
C GLU A 375 -1.09 21.30 5.55
N TYR A 376 -0.70 20.03 5.69
CA TYR A 376 -0.61 19.26 6.95
C TYR A 376 -1.83 19.22 7.88
N LEU A 377 -2.89 18.50 7.49
CA LEU A 377 -3.92 17.99 8.43
C LEU A 377 -4.39 16.53 8.23
N CYS A 378 -3.83 15.79 7.26
CA CYS A 378 -4.37 14.49 6.81
C CYS A 378 -3.74 13.22 7.40
N LYS A 379 -2.77 13.31 8.33
CA LYS A 379 -2.19 12.10 8.98
C LYS A 379 -2.73 11.92 10.41
N GLU A 380 -3.00 10.65 10.75
CA GLU A 380 -3.42 10.08 12.04
C GLU A 380 -4.76 10.52 12.67
N LYS A 381 -5.09 11.82 12.75
CA LYS A 381 -6.26 12.32 13.53
C LYS A 381 -7.65 11.86 13.03
N PHE A 382 -7.74 11.27 11.84
CA PHE A 382 -9.00 10.76 11.28
C PHE A 382 -9.44 9.38 11.80
N LEU A 383 -8.60 8.66 12.54
CA LEU A 383 -9.03 7.40 13.19
C LEU A 383 -9.58 7.63 14.61
N SER A 384 -9.13 8.67 15.32
CA SER A 384 -9.63 9.03 16.65
C SER A 384 -10.96 9.79 16.60
N SER A 385 -11.23 10.55 15.52
CA SER A 385 -12.52 11.22 15.32
C SER A 385 -13.71 10.27 15.12
N LEU A 386 -13.47 8.99 14.80
CA LEU A 386 -14.49 7.95 14.65
C LEU A 386 -15.10 7.46 15.98
N LEU A 387 -14.69 8.01 17.13
CA LEU A 387 -15.02 7.48 18.46
C LEU A 387 -15.60 8.48 19.48
N SER A 388 -15.94 9.73 19.13
CA SER A 388 -16.44 10.71 20.12
C SER A 388 -17.66 11.54 19.67
N SER A 389 -18.61 11.67 20.61
CA SER A 389 -19.84 12.50 20.61
C SER A 389 -20.96 12.18 19.59
N ALA A 390 -22.26 12.46 19.82
CA ALA A 390 -23.16 12.41 21.00
C ALA A 390 -24.58 12.90 20.55
N PRO A 391 -25.69 12.75 21.32
CA PRO A 391 -26.06 11.79 22.37
C PRO A 391 -27.33 10.97 21.99
N LEU A 392 -28.14 10.54 22.97
CA LEU A 392 -29.30 9.64 22.82
C LEU A 392 -30.49 10.18 21.99
N VAL A 393 -31.05 9.31 21.15
CA VAL A 393 -32.50 9.02 21.13
C VAL A 393 -32.66 7.52 21.40
N GLN A 394 -33.60 7.11 22.26
CA GLN A 394 -33.74 5.72 22.69
C GLN A 394 -34.45 4.86 21.62
N LEU A 395 -33.86 3.73 21.25
CA LEU A 395 -34.51 2.62 20.53
C LEU A 395 -34.46 1.35 21.40
N PRO A 396 -35.42 0.41 21.26
CA PRO A 396 -35.54 -0.73 22.16
C PRO A 396 -34.38 -1.73 22.01
N SER A 397 -34.04 -2.39 23.12
CA SER A 397 -32.80 -3.17 23.25
C SER A 397 -32.79 -4.47 22.43
N LEU A 398 -32.03 -4.49 21.33
CA LEU A 398 -31.64 -5.74 20.68
C LEU A 398 -30.58 -6.46 21.55
N LYS A 399 -30.83 -7.74 21.87
CA LYS A 399 -30.07 -8.47 22.89
C LYS A 399 -28.67 -8.87 22.39
N LYS A 400 -27.65 -8.66 23.24
CA LYS A 400 -26.21 -8.94 23.04
C LYS A 400 -25.57 -8.18 21.85
N SER A 401 -24.81 -7.13 22.15
CA SER A 401 -23.95 -6.47 21.19
C SER A 401 -22.87 -7.43 20.65
N VAL A 402 -22.94 -7.74 19.36
CA VAL A 402 -21.89 -8.52 18.68
C VAL A 402 -20.61 -7.69 18.67
N LYS A 403 -19.58 -8.14 19.41
CA LYS A 403 -18.25 -7.50 19.39
C LYS A 403 -17.59 -7.74 18.04
N THR A 404 -17.70 -6.77 17.14
CA THR A 404 -16.95 -6.73 15.88
C THR A 404 -15.44 -6.75 16.16
N LEU A 405 -14.68 -7.59 15.45
CA LEU A 405 -13.22 -7.55 15.52
C LEU A 405 -12.73 -6.21 14.95
N SER A 406 -12.04 -5.40 15.76
CA SER A 406 -11.60 -4.07 15.32
C SER A 406 -10.51 -4.08 14.25
N PHE A 407 -9.89 -5.23 14.00
CA PHE A 407 -8.95 -5.44 12.91
C PHE A 407 -9.62 -5.97 11.63
N LEU A 408 -10.90 -6.30 11.63
CA LEU A 408 -11.59 -6.80 10.43
C LEU A 408 -11.53 -5.80 9.26
N PRO A 409 -11.79 -4.49 9.42
CA PRO A 409 -11.66 -3.55 8.30
C PRO A 409 -10.25 -3.53 7.70
N TRP A 410 -9.21 -3.66 8.53
CA TRP A 410 -7.81 -3.77 8.09
C TRP A 410 -7.55 -5.07 7.33
N ALA A 411 -8.09 -6.19 7.82
CA ALA A 411 -8.01 -7.49 7.14
C ALA A 411 -8.73 -7.50 5.78
N LEU A 412 -9.89 -6.85 5.66
CA LEU A 412 -10.58 -6.71 4.38
C LEU A 412 -9.83 -5.77 3.42
N ARG A 413 -9.33 -4.62 3.89
CA ARG A 413 -8.45 -3.72 3.09
C ARG A 413 -7.23 -4.44 2.51
N ALA A 414 -6.70 -5.42 3.25
CA ALA A 414 -5.57 -6.24 2.82
C ALA A 414 -5.93 -7.35 1.82
N GLU A 415 -7.18 -7.75 1.71
CA GLU A 415 -7.56 -8.98 1.01
C GLU A 415 -7.35 -8.90 -0.51
N THR A 416 -7.71 -7.76 -1.13
CA THR A 416 -7.48 -7.53 -2.56
C THR A 416 -5.99 -7.54 -2.90
N CYS A 417 -5.17 -6.95 -2.02
CA CYS A 417 -3.71 -6.99 -2.08
C CYS A 417 -3.19 -8.44 -1.90
N ALA A 418 -3.81 -9.21 -1.01
CA ALA A 418 -3.42 -10.58 -0.69
C ALA A 418 -3.93 -11.66 -1.67
N GLY A 419 -4.54 -11.30 -2.81
CA GLY A 419 -5.03 -12.30 -3.76
C GLY A 419 -6.27 -13.08 -3.28
N ARG A 420 -7.13 -12.43 -2.49
CA ARG A 420 -8.49 -12.87 -2.07
C ARG A 420 -8.61 -14.23 -1.33
N PRO A 421 -7.78 -14.53 -0.32
CA PRO A 421 -7.83 -15.81 0.41
C PRO A 421 -9.09 -16.02 1.24
N PHE A 422 -9.69 -14.97 1.81
CA PHE A 422 -10.89 -15.11 2.64
C PHE A 422 -12.13 -15.39 1.77
N ARG A 423 -12.26 -14.71 0.63
CA ARG A 423 -13.26 -14.97 -0.41
C ARG A 423 -13.15 -16.39 -0.98
N ASP A 424 -11.94 -16.85 -1.27
CA ASP A 424 -11.73 -18.21 -1.77
C ASP A 424 -12.13 -19.26 -0.71
N PHE A 425 -11.83 -19.03 0.57
CA PHE A 425 -12.36 -19.83 1.68
C PHE A 425 -13.90 -19.81 1.74
N LEU A 426 -14.54 -18.64 1.66
CA LEU A 426 -16.01 -18.52 1.64
C LEU A 426 -16.62 -19.31 0.47
N LYS A 427 -16.03 -19.23 -0.72
CA LYS A 427 -16.44 -20.03 -1.89
C LYS A 427 -16.32 -21.53 -1.66
N CYS A 428 -15.20 -22.01 -1.12
CA CYS A 428 -15.01 -23.42 -0.77
C CYS A 428 -16.02 -23.92 0.28
N GLN A 429 -16.50 -23.04 1.15
CA GLN A 429 -17.55 -23.32 2.15
C GLN A 429 -18.98 -23.10 1.62
N GLY A 430 -19.18 -22.84 0.32
CA GLY A 430 -20.50 -22.62 -0.30
C GLY A 430 -21.20 -21.32 0.15
N ARG A 431 -20.48 -20.39 0.76
CA ARG A 431 -21.00 -19.15 1.37
C ARG A 431 -21.25 -18.06 0.33
N SER A 432 -22.25 -18.27 -0.53
CA SER A 432 -22.54 -17.38 -1.68
C SER A 432 -22.93 -15.97 -1.25
N MET A 433 -23.79 -15.81 -0.24
CA MET A 433 -24.21 -14.50 0.29
C MET A 433 -23.05 -13.74 0.91
N GLU A 434 -22.22 -14.41 1.72
CA GLU A 434 -21.04 -13.82 2.35
C GLU A 434 -19.98 -13.43 1.31
N THR A 435 -19.78 -14.26 0.27
CA THR A 435 -18.92 -13.95 -0.87
C THR A 435 -19.40 -12.70 -1.61
N HIS A 436 -20.71 -12.58 -1.82
CA HIS A 436 -21.34 -11.46 -2.51
C HIS A 436 -21.28 -10.15 -1.70
N LEU A 437 -21.54 -10.21 -0.39
CA LEU A 437 -21.33 -9.10 0.55
C LEU A 437 -19.87 -8.63 0.59
N LEU A 438 -18.93 -9.56 0.50
CA LEU A 438 -17.51 -9.27 0.48
C LEU A 438 -17.06 -8.64 -0.85
N ASP A 439 -17.57 -9.12 -1.98
CA ASP A 439 -17.33 -8.50 -3.29
C ASP A 439 -17.93 -7.08 -3.38
N LEU A 440 -19.14 -6.85 -2.81
CA LEU A 440 -19.71 -5.51 -2.62
C LEU A 440 -18.80 -4.63 -1.75
N TRP A 441 -18.29 -5.15 -0.63
CA TRP A 441 -17.39 -4.40 0.26
C TRP A 441 -16.12 -3.94 -0.46
N HIS A 442 -15.54 -4.82 -1.29
CA HIS A 442 -14.33 -4.54 -2.09
C HIS A 442 -14.58 -3.57 -3.23
N ASP A 443 -15.67 -3.72 -3.99
CA ASP A 443 -16.02 -2.78 -5.06
C ASP A 443 -16.31 -1.37 -4.50
N LEU A 444 -16.93 -1.28 -3.31
CA LEU A 444 -17.13 -0.02 -2.60
C LEU A 444 -15.81 0.63 -2.12
N GLU A 445 -14.85 -0.17 -1.66
CA GLU A 445 -13.52 0.32 -1.25
C GLU A 445 -12.70 0.78 -2.46
N GLU A 446 -12.78 0.08 -3.61
CA GLU A 446 -12.12 0.50 -4.86
C GLU A 446 -12.75 1.76 -5.47
N PHE A 447 -14.06 1.98 -5.26
CA PHE A 447 -14.76 3.17 -5.73
C PHE A 447 -14.31 4.46 -5.01
N LEU A 448 -13.97 4.39 -3.71
CA LEU A 448 -13.66 5.57 -2.90
C LEU A 448 -12.58 6.50 -3.49
N PRO A 449 -11.37 6.02 -3.89
CA PRO A 449 -10.35 6.89 -4.51
C PRO A 449 -10.81 7.54 -5.82
N VAL A 450 -11.57 6.82 -6.65
CA VAL A 450 -12.06 7.30 -7.97
C VAL A 450 -13.11 8.41 -7.82
N VAL A 451 -13.78 8.48 -6.67
CA VAL A 451 -14.68 9.59 -6.32
C VAL A 451 -13.92 10.76 -5.70
N GLN A 452 -12.93 10.48 -4.86
CA GLN A 452 -12.15 11.50 -4.14
C GLN A 452 -11.18 12.26 -5.04
N ASP A 453 -10.61 11.64 -6.08
CA ASP A 453 -9.82 12.34 -7.10
C ASP A 453 -10.76 13.08 -8.07
N SER A 454 -11.06 14.34 -7.74
CA SER A 454 -11.78 15.27 -8.61
C SER A 454 -10.87 16.00 -9.62
N SER A 455 -9.58 15.70 -9.67
CA SER A 455 -8.59 16.41 -10.50
C SER A 455 -8.40 15.80 -11.88
N ARG A 456 -8.57 14.48 -11.99
CA ARG A 456 -8.45 13.75 -13.27
C ARG A 456 -9.73 13.87 -14.08
N GLU A 457 -9.68 14.54 -15.24
CA GLU A 457 -10.75 14.50 -16.27
C GLU A 457 -11.11 13.06 -16.65
N ASN A 458 -10.13 12.15 -16.57
CA ASN A 458 -10.28 10.72 -16.84
C ASN A 458 -11.19 9.98 -15.83
N SER A 459 -11.45 10.55 -14.66
CA SER A 459 -12.18 9.88 -13.57
C SER A 459 -13.68 9.70 -13.85
N PHE A 460 -14.34 10.64 -14.54
CA PHE A 460 -15.80 10.69 -14.67
C PHE A 460 -16.39 9.40 -15.25
N PHE A 461 -15.85 8.91 -16.38
CA PHE A 461 -16.35 7.70 -17.04
C PHE A 461 -16.04 6.43 -16.22
N LEU A 462 -14.85 6.35 -15.63
CA LEU A 462 -14.49 5.22 -14.76
C LEU A 462 -15.39 5.16 -13.52
N ARG A 463 -15.70 6.32 -12.93
CA ARG A 463 -16.60 6.46 -11.78
C ARG A 463 -18.01 5.97 -12.12
N HIS A 464 -18.58 6.41 -13.25
CA HIS A 464 -19.89 5.95 -13.70
C HIS A 464 -19.89 4.45 -14.01
N LEU A 465 -18.84 3.92 -14.67
CA LEU A 465 -18.71 2.49 -14.94
C LEU A 465 -18.65 1.65 -13.66
N MET A 466 -17.95 2.12 -12.63
CA MET A 466 -17.87 1.42 -11.33
C MET A 466 -19.17 1.53 -10.54
N ALA A 467 -19.82 2.68 -10.53
CA ALA A 467 -21.11 2.86 -9.85
C ALA A 467 -22.23 2.04 -10.53
N ASP A 468 -22.30 2.05 -11.86
CA ASP A 468 -23.21 1.22 -12.66
C ASP A 468 -23.01 -0.28 -12.39
N LYS A 469 -21.75 -0.73 -12.34
CA LYS A 469 -21.38 -2.09 -11.92
C LYS A 469 -21.91 -2.42 -10.52
N ILE A 470 -21.69 -1.54 -9.54
CA ILE A 470 -22.13 -1.78 -8.15
C ILE A 470 -23.66 -1.81 -8.07
N CYS A 471 -24.34 -0.89 -8.75
CA CYS A 471 -25.80 -0.85 -8.77
C CYS A 471 -26.39 -2.13 -9.37
N LYS A 472 -25.93 -2.56 -10.56
CA LYS A 472 -26.41 -3.78 -11.23
C LYS A 472 -26.05 -5.06 -10.48
N ASN A 473 -24.81 -5.17 -10.02
CA ASN A 473 -24.35 -6.43 -9.42
C ASN A 473 -24.94 -6.69 -8.04
N TYR A 474 -25.26 -5.66 -7.24
CA TYR A 474 -25.61 -5.84 -5.82
C TYR A 474 -26.89 -5.09 -5.38
N LEU A 475 -27.35 -4.07 -6.10
CA LEU A 475 -28.37 -3.12 -5.63
C LEU A 475 -29.57 -2.96 -6.57
N GLU A 476 -29.80 -3.89 -7.49
CA GLU A 476 -31.09 -3.99 -8.19
C GLU A 476 -32.21 -4.32 -7.18
N GLU A 477 -33.46 -3.97 -7.49
CA GLU A 477 -34.59 -4.06 -6.54
C GLU A 477 -34.75 -5.47 -5.96
N ASP A 478 -34.64 -6.48 -6.83
CA ASP A 478 -34.61 -7.91 -6.48
C ASP A 478 -33.49 -8.27 -5.49
N SER A 479 -32.35 -7.59 -5.53
CA SER A 479 -31.18 -7.87 -4.68
C SER A 479 -31.24 -7.14 -3.34
N ILE A 480 -31.81 -5.93 -3.31
CA ILE A 480 -31.95 -5.12 -2.08
C ILE A 480 -32.70 -5.86 -0.98
N GLU A 481 -33.79 -6.58 -1.30
CA GLU A 481 -34.56 -7.34 -0.31
C GLU A 481 -33.83 -8.59 0.21
N LYS A 482 -32.82 -9.08 -0.52
CA LYS A 482 -32.10 -10.33 -0.23
C LYS A 482 -30.82 -10.10 0.61
N LEU A 483 -30.30 -8.88 0.65
CA LEU A 483 -29.09 -8.52 1.41
C LEU A 483 -29.38 -8.34 2.91
N PRO A 484 -28.58 -8.95 3.83
CA PRO A 484 -28.73 -8.79 5.29
C PRO A 484 -28.15 -7.47 5.81
N LEU A 485 -28.54 -6.35 5.19
CA LEU A 485 -28.12 -4.98 5.49
C LEU A 485 -29.36 -4.09 5.73
N GLU A 486 -29.19 -2.91 6.32
CA GLU A 486 -30.34 -2.05 6.61
C GLU A 486 -30.91 -1.47 5.30
N THR A 487 -32.20 -1.68 5.01
CA THR A 487 -32.83 -1.25 3.73
C THR A 487 -32.61 0.23 3.43
N ARG A 488 -32.66 1.08 4.47
CA ARG A 488 -32.33 2.52 4.35
C ARG A 488 -30.90 2.74 3.86
N THR A 489 -29.94 1.93 4.29
CA THR A 489 -28.54 1.98 3.82
C THR A 489 -28.45 1.60 2.35
N LEU A 490 -29.14 0.54 1.93
CA LEU A 490 -29.16 0.07 0.54
C LEU A 490 -29.80 1.07 -0.42
N THR A 491 -31.03 1.52 -0.15
CA THR A 491 -31.74 2.51 -0.97
C THR A 491 -30.98 3.85 -1.02
N SER A 492 -30.38 4.28 0.08
CA SER A 492 -29.56 5.51 0.07
C SER A 492 -28.27 5.33 -0.73
N LEU A 493 -27.60 4.18 -0.63
CA LEU A 493 -26.41 3.86 -1.39
C LEU A 493 -26.70 3.85 -2.90
N TRP A 494 -27.74 3.13 -3.34
CA TRP A 494 -28.17 3.08 -4.74
C TRP A 494 -28.41 4.49 -5.31
N ASN A 495 -29.21 5.32 -4.63
CA ASN A 495 -29.53 6.68 -5.10
C ASN A 495 -28.29 7.56 -5.34
N HIS A 496 -27.25 7.47 -4.51
CA HIS A 496 -26.03 8.30 -4.65
C HIS A 496 -24.97 7.67 -5.57
N LEU A 497 -24.98 6.34 -5.74
CA LEU A 497 -24.16 5.68 -6.76
C LEU A 497 -24.69 5.99 -8.15
N MET A 498 -26.00 6.03 -8.35
CA MET A 498 -26.61 6.38 -9.65
C MET A 498 -26.30 7.81 -10.12
N SER A 499 -25.92 8.74 -9.22
CA SER A 499 -25.40 10.08 -9.61
C SER A 499 -23.88 10.13 -9.80
N GLY A 500 -23.14 9.05 -9.49
CA GLY A 500 -21.68 9.02 -9.55
C GLY A 500 -21.01 9.90 -8.50
N GLU A 501 -21.63 10.08 -7.32
CA GLU A 501 -21.18 11.02 -6.29
C GLU A 501 -20.64 10.32 -5.02
N PHE A 502 -19.98 11.11 -4.16
CA PHE A 502 -19.50 10.62 -2.87
C PHE A 502 -20.66 10.43 -1.90
N SER A 503 -20.76 9.24 -1.32
CA SER A 503 -21.83 8.90 -0.40
C SER A 503 -21.29 8.41 0.95
N PRO A 504 -21.56 9.11 2.07
CA PRO A 504 -21.26 8.60 3.41
C PRO A 504 -21.91 7.25 3.74
N TRP A 505 -22.93 6.86 2.97
CA TRP A 505 -23.58 5.54 3.05
C TRP A 505 -22.64 4.39 2.66
N ILE A 506 -21.56 4.64 1.89
CA ILE A 506 -20.51 3.67 1.60
C ILE A 506 -19.91 3.11 2.90
N PHE A 507 -19.45 3.99 3.80
CA PHE A 507 -18.88 3.58 5.08
C PHE A 507 -19.89 2.91 6.01
N ARG A 508 -21.18 3.27 5.89
CA ARG A 508 -22.25 2.61 6.65
C ARG A 508 -22.47 1.18 6.15
N ALA A 509 -22.58 0.97 4.84
CA ALA A 509 -22.67 -0.36 4.22
C ALA A 509 -21.45 -1.20 4.58
N GLN A 510 -20.23 -0.68 4.41
CA GLN A 510 -19.00 -1.35 4.80
C GLN A 510 -18.99 -1.74 6.30
N LYS A 511 -19.51 -0.90 7.19
CA LYS A 511 -19.62 -1.16 8.64
C LYS A 511 -20.69 -2.21 8.96
N GLU A 512 -21.80 -2.24 8.23
CA GLU A 512 -22.85 -3.26 8.36
C GLU A 512 -22.37 -4.63 7.86
N ILE A 513 -21.73 -4.69 6.67
CA ILE A 513 -21.08 -5.89 6.12
C ILE A 513 -20.03 -6.43 7.10
N CYS A 514 -19.20 -5.56 7.70
CA CYS A 514 -18.24 -5.95 8.74
C CYS A 514 -18.90 -6.58 9.99
N LYS A 515 -20.18 -6.33 10.29
CA LYS A 515 -20.88 -7.05 11.37
C LYS A 515 -21.15 -8.50 10.97
N VAL A 516 -21.62 -8.71 9.73
CA VAL A 516 -21.98 -10.03 9.17
C VAL A 516 -20.75 -10.92 9.01
N LEU A 517 -19.72 -10.42 8.32
CA LEU A 517 -18.49 -11.19 8.03
C LEU A 517 -17.62 -11.48 9.27
N CYS A 518 -17.91 -10.87 10.42
CA CYS A 518 -17.15 -11.01 11.67
C CYS A 518 -17.14 -12.44 12.25
N CYS A 519 -18.11 -13.29 11.94
CA CYS A 519 -18.10 -14.69 12.35
C CYS A 519 -17.27 -15.54 11.40
N PHE A 520 -17.58 -15.47 10.09
CA PHE A 520 -16.88 -16.22 9.05
C PHE A 520 -15.38 -15.90 8.96
N TYR A 521 -14.97 -14.66 9.25
CA TYR A 521 -13.54 -14.32 9.30
C TYR A 521 -12.80 -14.95 10.51
N LYS A 522 -13.52 -15.31 11.59
CA LYS A 522 -12.93 -16.11 12.69
C LYS A 522 -12.83 -17.58 12.30
N GLU A 523 -13.82 -18.10 11.57
CA GLU A 523 -13.77 -19.45 10.99
C GLU A 523 -12.58 -19.58 10.03
N PHE A 524 -12.36 -18.58 9.16
CA PHE A 524 -11.18 -18.49 8.30
C PHE A 524 -9.85 -18.47 9.08
N LEU A 525 -9.74 -17.66 10.14
CA LEU A 525 -8.52 -17.64 10.98
C LEU A 525 -8.30 -18.97 11.71
N ALA A 526 -9.36 -19.66 12.14
CA ALA A 526 -9.26 -21.00 12.72
C ALA A 526 -8.89 -22.07 11.67
N ASP A 527 -9.26 -21.88 10.40
CA ASP A 527 -8.86 -22.74 9.28
C ASP A 527 -7.38 -22.54 8.91
N ASP A 528 -6.92 -21.28 8.86
CA ASP A 528 -5.50 -20.92 8.68
C ASP A 528 -4.65 -21.46 9.85
N ASP A 529 -5.09 -21.29 11.09
CA ASP A 529 -4.45 -21.85 12.27
C ASP A 529 -4.38 -23.39 12.21
N ARG A 530 -5.47 -24.06 11.82
CA ARG A 530 -5.54 -25.53 11.72
C ARG A 530 -4.63 -26.07 10.61
N THR A 531 -4.68 -25.48 9.41
CA THR A 531 -3.85 -25.94 8.28
C THR A 531 -2.37 -25.68 8.53
N PHE A 532 -2.00 -24.58 9.19
CA PHE A 532 -0.63 -24.33 9.61
C PHE A 532 -0.14 -25.38 10.63
N LEU A 533 -0.91 -25.63 11.69
CA LEU A 533 -0.53 -26.63 12.71
C LEU A 533 -0.44 -28.06 12.15
N GLN A 534 -1.27 -28.43 11.16
CA GLN A 534 -1.19 -29.74 10.50
C GLN A 534 0.16 -30.00 9.80
N PHE A 535 0.84 -28.96 9.31
CA PHE A 535 2.20 -29.08 8.77
C PHE A 535 3.26 -28.98 9.89
N MET A 536 3.05 -28.14 10.90
CA MET A 536 4.02 -27.92 11.99
C MET A 536 4.05 -29.06 13.03
N SER A 537 3.01 -29.89 13.13
CA SER A 537 3.01 -31.09 13.96
C SER A 537 2.07 -32.19 13.43
N PRO A 538 2.52 -33.00 12.44
CA PRO A 538 1.68 -34.03 11.82
C PRO A 538 1.43 -35.28 12.68
N GLN A 539 1.85 -35.31 13.96
CA GLN A 539 1.78 -36.51 14.82
C GLN A 539 1.25 -36.24 16.25
N SER A 540 0.80 -35.03 16.59
CA SER A 540 0.46 -34.67 17.98
C SER A 540 -1.05 -34.64 18.30
N ASP A 541 -1.68 -35.80 18.47
CA ASP A 541 -2.89 -35.91 19.29
C ASP A 541 -2.49 -35.88 20.78
N VAL A 542 -2.24 -34.68 21.32
CA VAL A 542 -1.73 -34.48 22.69
C VAL A 542 -2.59 -33.45 23.45
N ALA A 543 -2.97 -33.81 24.68
CA ALA A 543 -3.86 -33.01 25.52
C ALA A 543 -3.18 -31.76 26.12
N MET A 544 -4.00 -30.75 26.39
CA MET A 544 -3.62 -29.42 26.88
C MET A 544 -2.85 -29.43 28.22
N PRO A 545 -1.60 -28.91 28.27
CA PRO A 545 -0.93 -28.56 29.52
C PRO A 545 -1.52 -27.31 30.19
N GLY A 546 -1.15 -27.08 31.46
CA GLY A 546 -1.63 -25.97 32.29
C GLY A 546 -1.26 -24.57 31.75
N MET A 547 -2.16 -23.60 31.97
CA MET A 547 -2.07 -22.27 31.38
C MET A 547 -1.18 -21.31 32.20
N GLN A 548 0.06 -21.10 31.76
CA GLN A 548 0.93 -20.02 32.26
C GLN A 548 1.47 -19.21 31.08
N GLY A 549 0.68 -18.22 30.64
CA GLY A 549 1.01 -17.41 29.46
C GLY A 549 1.98 -16.28 29.81
N HIS A 550 3.22 -16.37 29.32
CA HIS A 550 4.14 -15.24 29.35
C HIS A 550 3.56 -14.06 28.54
N ALA A 551 3.81 -12.83 28.99
CA ALA A 551 3.62 -11.67 28.13
C ALA A 551 4.80 -11.61 27.16
N ALA A 552 4.50 -11.56 25.86
CA ALA A 552 5.37 -10.84 24.92
C ALA A 552 5.27 -9.35 25.26
N ASP A 553 6.34 -8.60 25.04
CA ASP A 553 6.43 -7.21 25.51
C ASP A 553 5.38 -6.32 24.82
N ARG A 554 4.93 -5.25 25.50
CA ARG A 554 4.04 -4.23 24.90
C ARG A 554 4.66 -3.65 23.63
N ASP A 555 5.99 -3.56 23.59
CA ASP A 555 6.72 -2.96 22.48
C ASP A 555 6.96 -3.95 21.31
N GLU A 556 7.07 -5.27 21.55
CA GLU A 556 7.04 -6.28 20.45
C GLU A 556 5.71 -6.20 19.69
N TYR A 557 4.59 -6.13 20.41
CA TYR A 557 3.26 -5.97 19.79
C TYR A 557 3.09 -4.61 19.10
N PHE A 558 3.75 -3.55 19.56
CA PHE A 558 3.71 -2.23 18.91
C PHE A 558 4.49 -2.22 17.60
N LEU A 559 5.75 -2.66 17.60
CA LEU A 559 6.58 -2.77 16.40
C LEU A 559 5.90 -3.64 15.34
N LEU A 560 5.23 -4.72 15.75
CA LEU A 560 4.42 -5.54 14.86
C LEU A 560 3.16 -4.82 14.34
N SER A 561 2.50 -4.00 15.16
CA SER A 561 1.35 -3.20 14.71
C SER A 561 1.76 -2.17 13.63
N GLN A 562 2.92 -1.56 13.80
CA GLN A 562 3.56 -0.66 12.84
C GLN A 562 3.89 -1.44 11.56
N ARG A 563 4.61 -2.56 11.68
CA ARG A 563 4.98 -3.46 10.56
C ARG A 563 3.78 -3.83 9.68
N THR A 564 2.66 -4.24 10.29
CA THR A 564 1.46 -4.66 9.54
C THR A 564 0.64 -3.50 8.96
N ASN A 565 0.73 -2.29 9.54
CA ASN A 565 0.18 -1.07 8.96
C ASN A 565 0.99 -0.64 7.72
N GLN A 566 2.32 -0.72 7.83
CA GLN A 566 3.30 -0.40 6.80
C GLN A 566 3.20 -1.33 5.58
N THR A 567 3.18 -2.65 5.78
CA THR A 567 2.98 -3.61 4.67
C THR A 567 1.63 -3.44 3.98
N LEU A 568 0.57 -3.05 4.71
CA LEU A 568 -0.71 -2.71 4.10
C LEU A 568 -0.60 -1.45 3.24
N LYS A 569 -0.07 -0.33 3.77
CA LYS A 569 0.13 0.92 3.00
C LYS A 569 0.95 0.69 1.73
N LEU A 570 2.08 0.00 1.85
CA LEU A 570 2.96 -0.37 0.74
C LEU A 570 2.22 -1.19 -0.32
N SER A 571 1.45 -2.19 0.11
CA SER A 571 0.68 -3.04 -0.80
C SER A 571 -0.49 -2.32 -1.46
N GLN A 572 -1.19 -1.42 -0.75
CA GLN A 572 -2.28 -0.61 -1.31
C GLN A 572 -1.78 0.44 -2.30
N ALA A 573 -0.60 1.02 -2.07
CA ALA A 573 0.06 1.91 -3.02
C ALA A 573 0.37 1.16 -4.33
N LEU A 574 1.02 -0.01 -4.23
CA LEU A 574 1.29 -0.92 -5.36
C LEU A 574 0.01 -1.58 -5.93
N HIS A 575 -1.16 -1.43 -5.31
CA HIS A 575 -2.45 -1.87 -5.85
C HIS A 575 -3.24 -0.72 -6.50
N GLY A 576 -2.80 0.53 -6.34
CA GLY A 576 -3.54 1.72 -6.79
C GLY A 576 -4.78 2.07 -5.97
N THR A 577 -4.97 1.47 -4.77
CA THR A 577 -6.14 1.73 -3.90
C THR A 577 -5.90 2.75 -2.79
N SER A 578 -4.64 3.16 -2.56
CA SER A 578 -4.31 4.31 -1.72
C SER A 578 -3.56 5.37 -2.54
N SER A 579 -3.75 6.64 -2.19
CA SER A 579 -2.89 7.70 -2.74
C SER A 579 -1.43 7.39 -2.43
N LEU A 580 -0.56 7.54 -3.43
CA LEU A 580 0.88 7.60 -3.22
C LEU A 580 1.17 8.89 -2.45
N GLU A 581 1.54 8.75 -1.17
CA GLU A 581 2.12 9.87 -0.42
C GLU A 581 3.41 10.30 -1.12
N GLY A 582 3.58 11.61 -1.33
CA GLY A 582 4.76 12.16 -1.99
C GLY A 582 6.05 11.79 -1.27
N VAL A 583 7.14 11.62 -2.04
CA VAL A 583 8.44 11.13 -1.55
C VAL A 583 9.03 12.10 -0.52
N SER A 584 8.89 11.78 0.77
CA SER A 584 9.40 12.56 1.90
C SER A 584 10.89 12.29 2.17
N SER A 585 11.53 13.13 2.99
CA SER A 585 12.88 12.89 3.52
C SER A 585 13.01 11.50 4.16
N GLU A 586 11.96 11.09 4.89
CA GLU A 586 11.85 9.77 5.51
C GLU A 586 12.11 8.64 4.49
N TYR A 587 11.59 8.75 3.26
CA TYR A 587 11.81 7.72 2.23
C TYR A 587 13.30 7.56 1.85
N TRP A 588 14.07 8.64 1.83
CA TRP A 588 15.50 8.59 1.49
C TRP A 588 16.33 8.02 2.64
N GLN A 589 15.89 8.25 3.89
CA GLN A 589 16.42 7.56 5.08
C GLN A 589 16.15 6.05 5.00
N LEU A 590 14.93 5.64 4.63
CA LEU A 590 14.59 4.22 4.37
C LEU A 590 15.50 3.62 3.29
N LEU A 591 15.71 4.31 2.18
CA LEU A 591 16.53 3.82 1.07
C LEU A 591 17.99 3.59 1.50
N ALA A 592 18.56 4.49 2.29
CA ALA A 592 19.93 4.38 2.80
C ALA A 592 20.09 3.25 3.83
N ALA A 593 19.09 3.01 4.68
CA ALA A 593 19.11 1.95 5.70
C ALA A 593 18.72 0.55 5.18
N ARG A 594 18.24 0.42 3.93
CA ARG A 594 17.60 -0.81 3.44
C ARG A 594 18.59 -1.90 3.02
N ASP A 595 18.61 -2.98 3.80
CA ASP A 595 19.20 -4.28 3.41
C ASP A 595 18.09 -5.32 3.16
N LEU A 596 18.00 -5.81 1.91
CA LEU A 596 17.03 -6.84 1.51
C LEU A 596 17.27 -8.18 2.24
N GLN A 597 18.52 -8.49 2.57
CA GLN A 597 18.90 -9.72 3.28
C GLN A 597 18.56 -9.67 4.77
N ARG A 598 18.15 -8.50 5.28
CA ARG A 598 17.70 -8.24 6.66
C ARG A 598 16.26 -7.72 6.65
N GLY A 599 15.34 -8.49 6.06
CA GLY A 599 13.90 -8.17 6.06
C GLY A 599 13.49 -7.00 5.14
N GLY A 600 14.43 -6.35 4.46
CA GLY A 600 14.19 -5.43 3.35
C GLY A 600 13.20 -4.31 3.68
N SER A 601 12.26 -4.11 2.75
CA SER A 601 11.21 -3.08 2.77
C SER A 601 10.33 -3.03 4.03
N ILE A 602 10.39 -4.06 4.89
CA ILE A 602 9.56 -4.23 6.08
C ILE A 602 10.35 -3.90 7.35
N GLN A 603 11.60 -4.35 7.44
CA GLN A 603 12.46 -4.06 8.59
C GLN A 603 13.02 -2.63 8.49
N ALA A 604 13.27 -2.17 7.25
CA ALA A 604 13.69 -0.80 6.97
C ALA A 604 12.69 0.27 7.44
N GLU A 605 11.38 0.01 7.52
CA GLU A 605 10.41 0.97 8.09
C GLU A 605 10.17 0.81 9.62
N VAL A 606 10.79 -0.18 10.28
CA VAL A 606 10.58 -0.49 11.71
C VAL A 606 11.78 -0.06 12.57
N GLU A 607 13.01 -0.22 12.07
CA GLU A 607 14.24 0.16 12.79
C GLU A 607 14.60 1.68 12.81
N PRO A 608 14.22 2.57 11.85
CA PRO A 608 14.66 3.96 11.85
C PRO A 608 14.25 4.77 13.08
N LEU A 609 13.10 4.44 13.69
CA LEU A 609 12.62 5.08 14.92
C LEU A 609 13.46 4.75 16.16
N LEU A 610 14.49 3.91 16.03
CA LEU A 610 15.42 3.55 17.09
C LEU A 610 16.83 4.15 16.89
N CYS A 611 17.12 4.76 15.73
CA CYS A 611 18.43 5.33 15.40
C CYS A 611 18.57 6.83 15.78
N SER A 612 17.67 7.34 16.62
CA SER A 612 17.70 8.71 17.17
C SER A 612 18.17 8.73 18.64
N THR A 613 19.34 8.13 18.89
CA THR A 613 19.98 8.03 20.22
C THR A 613 21.47 8.39 20.16
#